data_AF-A0A1I0NC66-F1
#
_entry.id   AF-A0A1I0NC66-F1
#
_cell.length_a   1.000
_cell.length_b   1.000
_cell.length_c   1.000
_cell.angle_alpha   90.00
_cell.angle_beta   90.00
_cell.angle_gamma   90.00
#
_symmetry.space_group_name_H-M   'P 1'
#
loop_
_entity.id
_entity.type
_entity.pdbx_description
1 polymer ?
#
loop_
_entity_poly.entity_id
_entity_poly.type
_entity_poly.pdbx_seq_one_letter_code
_entity_poly.pdbx_strand_id
1 'polypeptide(L)'
;MLLTTSLTACSLDDDDPGKWKPKTTTMEVTIEPEYIFSSTFWATSVLAMEAVDDTGKRMDAFSVNEINGFTYEEGYRYKLLLNATTTDPNIVDCPSHTYALKKILSKEYVGIRTEGCHEVTMDVQRVLMQTPDEHSSAGYYFLCGRAIDGSETLDMGLNEIIGSDFESFRTFNETTQQFNTYKCRMRLSITPSDRPIYRNHNYRIRLLELLSSEELPNDSIVIATTDEEYLSKY
;
A
#
# COMPACT_ATOMS: atom_id res chain seq x y z
N MET A 1 -12.38 42.99 -11.60
CA MET A 1 -12.93 42.03 -10.63
C MET A 1 -11.93 40.88 -10.55
N LEU A 2 -10.92 41.01 -9.69
CA LEU A 2 -9.90 39.98 -9.50
C LEU A 2 -10.40 39.05 -8.40
N LEU A 3 -10.65 37.79 -8.75
CA LEU A 3 -10.80 36.72 -7.77
C LEU A 3 -9.40 36.37 -7.26
N THR A 4 -9.07 36.81 -6.05
CA THR A 4 -7.92 36.31 -5.31
C THR A 4 -8.27 34.94 -4.76
N THR A 5 -7.71 33.90 -5.36
CA THR A 5 -7.66 32.54 -4.79
C THR A 5 -6.72 32.56 -3.59
N SER A 6 -7.28 32.50 -2.38
CA SER A 6 -6.53 32.24 -1.17
C SER A 6 -6.05 30.79 -1.18
N LEU A 7 -4.77 30.60 -1.48
CA LEU A 7 -4.04 29.40 -1.07
C LEU A 7 -4.01 29.41 0.46
N THR A 8 -4.70 28.47 1.12
CA THR A 8 -4.43 28.15 2.51
C THR A 8 -3.04 27.52 2.58
N ALA A 9 -2.02 28.37 2.70
CA ALA A 9 -0.77 27.96 3.31
C ALA A 9 -1.14 27.35 4.67
N CYS A 10 -0.72 26.11 4.92
CA CYS A 10 -0.67 25.61 6.29
C CYS A 10 0.28 26.55 7.02
N SER A 11 -0.25 27.53 7.74
CA SER A 11 0.58 28.34 8.62
C SER A 11 1.14 27.36 9.65
N LEU A 12 2.46 27.19 9.59
CA LEU A 12 3.23 26.82 10.76
C LEU A 12 2.99 27.96 11.76
N ASP A 13 1.88 27.88 12.49
CA ASP A 13 1.54 28.84 13.53
C ASP A 13 2.64 28.77 14.59
N ASP A 14 3.52 29.78 14.59
CA ASP A 14 4.02 30.55 15.73
C ASP A 14 4.43 29.82 17.04
N ASP A 15 4.81 28.55 17.01
CA ASP A 15 5.55 27.95 18.11
C ASP A 15 7.05 28.21 17.92
N ASP A 16 7.59 29.14 18.71
CA ASP A 16 9.04 29.36 18.89
C ASP A 16 9.76 28.00 18.97
N PRO A 17 10.62 27.64 17.99
CA PRO A 17 11.19 26.30 17.85
C PRO A 17 11.99 25.86 19.09
N GLY A 18 12.34 26.80 19.99
CA GLY A 18 12.96 26.50 21.29
C GLY A 18 12.02 26.02 22.40
N LYS A 19 10.69 26.01 22.22
CA LYS A 19 9.71 25.70 23.27
C LYS A 19 9.00 24.35 23.13
N TRP A 20 9.09 23.72 21.97
CA TRP A 20 8.47 22.42 21.76
C TRP A 20 9.08 21.36 22.68
N LYS A 21 8.22 20.51 23.25
CA LYS A 21 8.63 19.37 24.07
C LYS A 21 7.80 18.15 23.69
N PRO A 22 8.41 16.97 23.57
CA PRO A 22 7.68 15.75 23.26
C PRO A 22 6.66 15.44 24.36
N LYS A 23 5.42 15.17 23.97
CA LYS A 23 4.36 14.67 24.84
C LYS A 23 4.16 13.20 24.57
N THR A 24 4.11 12.39 25.62
CA THR A 24 3.86 10.95 25.51
C THR A 24 2.52 10.60 26.14
N THR A 25 1.70 9.89 25.39
CA THR A 25 0.45 9.30 25.88
C THR A 25 0.55 7.78 25.81
N THR A 26 -0.15 7.10 26.72
CA THR A 26 -0.32 5.65 26.63
C THR A 26 -1.63 5.35 25.93
N MET A 27 -1.61 4.45 24.95
CA MET A 27 -2.80 4.00 24.24
C MET A 27 -2.84 2.48 24.18
N GLU A 28 -4.05 1.94 24.13
CA GLU A 28 -4.31 0.52 23.93
C GLU A 28 -4.82 0.32 22.50
N VAL A 29 -4.25 -0.65 21.78
CA VAL A 29 -4.64 -0.97 20.40
C VAL A 29 -4.75 -2.48 20.23
N THR A 30 -5.67 -2.91 19.38
CA THR A 30 -5.71 -4.28 18.90
C THR A 30 -5.12 -4.32 17.49
N ILE A 31 -4.08 -5.13 17.29
CA ILE A 31 -3.50 -5.38 15.97
C ILE A 31 -4.13 -6.66 15.41
N GLU A 32 -4.71 -6.54 14.22
CA GLU A 32 -5.36 -7.65 13.52
C GLU A 32 -4.33 -8.64 12.92
N PRO A 33 -4.73 -9.90 12.70
CA PRO A 33 -3.81 -11.00 12.37
C PRO A 33 -3.36 -11.02 10.92
N GLU A 34 -3.80 -10.10 10.09
CA GLU A 34 -3.40 -10.05 8.68
C GLU A 34 -2.77 -8.74 8.30
N TYR A 35 -1.79 -8.82 7.39
CA TYR A 35 -1.32 -7.64 6.70
C TYR A 35 -2.42 -7.00 5.86
N ILE A 36 -2.35 -5.68 5.80
CA ILE A 36 -3.09 -4.84 4.86
C ILE A 36 -2.12 -3.99 4.08
N PHE A 37 -2.61 -3.37 3.00
CA PHE A 37 -1.89 -2.29 2.34
C PHE A 37 -2.37 -0.95 2.88
N SER A 38 -1.42 -0.10 3.25
CA SER A 38 -1.68 1.29 3.60
C SER A 38 -0.90 2.19 2.65
N SER A 39 -1.47 3.32 2.24
CA SER A 39 -0.71 4.32 1.49
C SER A 39 0.09 5.18 2.43
N THR A 40 1.37 5.34 2.14
CA THR A 40 2.10 6.51 2.62
C THR A 40 1.78 7.73 1.75
N PHE A 41 2.06 8.93 2.26
CA PHE A 41 1.91 10.20 1.53
C PHE A 41 2.65 10.22 0.17
N TRP A 42 3.60 9.32 -0.03
CA TRP A 42 4.44 9.19 -1.24
C TRP A 42 3.88 8.27 -2.32
N ALA A 43 2.57 7.95 -2.28
CA ALA A 43 1.88 7.10 -3.25
C ALA A 43 2.43 5.66 -3.38
N THR A 44 3.29 5.24 -2.45
CA THR A 44 3.72 3.85 -2.31
C THR A 44 2.84 3.16 -1.26
N SER A 45 2.19 2.07 -1.68
CA SER A 45 1.49 1.20 -0.74
C SER A 45 2.54 0.36 -0.02
N VAL A 46 2.54 0.42 1.30
CA VAL A 46 3.43 -0.38 2.15
C VAL A 46 2.61 -1.44 2.86
N LEU A 47 3.23 -2.59 3.09
CA LEU A 47 2.67 -3.61 3.95
C LEU A 47 2.53 -3.03 5.37
N ALA A 48 1.34 -3.15 5.93
CA ALA A 48 0.99 -2.56 7.21
C ALA A 48 0.16 -3.53 8.06
N MET A 49 0.11 -3.25 9.35
CA MET A 49 -0.67 -3.92 10.37
C MET A 49 -1.91 -3.09 10.63
N GLU A 50 -3.10 -3.66 10.45
CA GLU A 50 -4.34 -2.97 10.78
C GLU A 50 -4.52 -2.86 12.29
N ALA A 51 -4.84 -1.65 12.77
CA ALA A 51 -5.12 -1.39 14.17
C ALA A 51 -6.57 -0.97 14.38
N VAL A 52 -7.21 -1.56 15.38
CA VAL A 52 -8.59 -1.28 15.78
C VAL A 52 -8.67 -0.95 17.27
N ASP A 53 -9.70 -0.16 17.63
CA ASP A 53 -10.03 0.12 19.03
C ASP A 53 -10.82 -1.05 19.66
N ASP A 54 -11.24 -0.88 20.91
CA ASP A 54 -12.03 -1.85 21.67
C ASP A 54 -13.45 -2.09 21.10
N THR A 55 -13.95 -1.16 20.28
CA THR A 55 -15.21 -1.31 19.53
C THR A 55 -15.01 -2.01 18.18
N GLY A 56 -13.75 -2.32 17.83
CA GLY A 56 -13.37 -2.87 16.55
C GLY A 56 -13.35 -1.83 15.42
N LYS A 57 -13.49 -0.53 15.71
CA LYS A 57 -13.38 0.52 14.71
C LYS A 57 -11.91 0.71 14.33
N ARG A 58 -11.63 0.84 13.03
CA ARG A 58 -10.28 1.10 12.51
C ARG A 58 -9.76 2.42 13.08
N MET A 59 -8.63 2.35 13.76
CA MET A 59 -7.91 3.51 14.30
C MET A 59 -6.88 4.00 13.30
N ASP A 60 -6.02 3.08 12.83
CA ASP A 60 -4.89 3.39 11.96
C ASP A 60 -4.36 2.12 11.28
N ALA A 61 -3.31 2.26 10.47
CA ALA A 61 -2.50 1.18 9.95
C ALA A 61 -1.02 1.49 10.21
N PHE A 62 -0.34 0.62 10.96
CA PHE A 62 1.08 0.78 11.27
C PHE A 62 1.93 0.04 10.25
N SER A 63 3.00 0.65 9.74
CA SER A 63 4.00 -0.10 8.96
C SER A 63 4.57 -1.26 9.80
N VAL A 64 4.94 -2.38 9.18
CA VAL A 64 5.34 -3.62 9.91
C VAL A 64 6.41 -3.40 10.99
N ASN A 65 7.29 -2.41 10.81
CA ASN A 65 8.37 -2.07 11.74
C ASN A 65 8.19 -0.71 12.44
N GLU A 66 6.98 -0.14 12.43
CA GLU A 66 6.74 1.21 12.97
C GLU A 66 6.73 1.27 14.49
N ILE A 67 6.35 0.17 15.16
CA ILE A 67 6.27 0.10 16.62
C ILE A 67 7.61 -0.43 17.16
N ASN A 68 8.41 0.45 17.77
CA ASN A 68 9.69 0.06 18.35
C ASN A 68 9.49 -0.96 19.49
N GLY A 69 10.28 -2.05 19.45
CA GLY A 69 10.23 -3.14 20.43
C GLY A 69 9.11 -4.15 20.18
N PHE A 70 8.37 -4.04 19.08
CA PHE A 70 7.36 -5.01 18.67
C PHE A 70 7.80 -5.72 17.38
N THR A 71 7.55 -7.04 17.33
CA THR A 71 7.73 -7.84 16.11
C THR A 71 6.42 -8.53 15.84
N TYR A 72 5.86 -8.23 14.67
CA TYR A 72 4.60 -8.79 14.24
C TYR A 72 4.79 -10.17 13.62
N GLU A 73 3.90 -11.09 13.99
CA GLU A 73 3.78 -12.40 13.37
C GLU A 73 2.38 -12.51 12.78
N GLU A 74 2.29 -12.72 11.47
CA GLU A 74 1.00 -12.92 10.80
C GLU A 74 0.26 -14.15 11.35
N GLY A 75 -1.07 -14.07 11.42
CA GLY A 75 -1.94 -15.06 12.02
C GLY A 75 -2.19 -14.87 13.52
N TYR A 76 -1.51 -13.92 14.16
CA TYR A 76 -1.74 -13.57 15.57
C TYR A 76 -2.48 -12.25 15.73
N ARG A 77 -3.52 -12.25 16.56
CA ARG A 77 -4.14 -11.02 17.06
C ARG A 77 -3.41 -10.60 18.33
N TYR A 78 -3.02 -9.33 18.39
CA TYR A 78 -2.33 -8.77 19.55
C TYR A 78 -3.18 -7.67 20.18
N LYS A 79 -3.18 -7.62 21.51
CA LYS A 79 -3.62 -6.43 22.24
C LYS A 79 -2.39 -5.78 22.85
N LEU A 80 -2.07 -4.56 22.42
CA LEU A 80 -0.84 -3.86 22.77
C LEU A 80 -1.16 -2.63 23.62
N LEU A 81 -0.27 -2.37 24.58
CA LEU A 81 -0.17 -1.09 25.25
C LEU A 81 1.05 -0.37 24.68
N LEU A 82 0.84 0.78 24.06
CA LEU A 82 1.87 1.56 23.38
C LEU A 82 2.08 2.90 24.09
N ASN A 83 3.29 3.43 24.00
CA ASN A 83 3.57 4.84 24.20
C ASN A 83 3.60 5.52 22.83
N ALA A 84 2.72 6.50 22.62
CA ALA A 84 2.73 7.37 21.46
C ALA A 84 3.36 8.71 21.85
N THR A 85 4.47 9.08 21.22
CA THR A 85 5.21 10.31 21.51
C THR A 85 5.09 11.25 20.32
N THR A 86 4.58 12.46 20.54
CA THR A 86 4.46 13.49 19.50
C THR A 86 5.83 13.82 18.92
N THR A 87 5.92 13.96 17.60
CA THR A 87 7.12 14.41 16.89
C THR A 87 7.17 15.94 16.80
N ASP A 88 8.37 16.51 16.66
CA ASP A 88 8.56 17.94 16.48
C ASP A 88 7.86 18.40 15.20
N PRO A 89 6.86 19.30 15.27
CA PRO A 89 6.11 19.74 14.11
C PRO A 89 6.96 20.52 13.09
N ASN A 90 8.15 20.98 13.48
CA ASN A 90 9.08 21.66 12.58
C ASN A 90 9.85 20.70 11.67
N ILE A 91 9.81 19.38 11.93
CA ILE A 91 10.41 18.39 11.05
C ILE A 91 9.44 18.11 9.91
N VAL A 92 9.75 18.70 8.75
CA VAL A 92 9.01 18.49 7.50
C VAL A 92 8.97 16.99 7.15
N ASP A 93 7.80 16.51 6.74
CA ASP A 93 7.53 15.14 6.30
C ASP A 93 7.79 14.04 7.35
N CYS A 94 7.82 14.38 8.64
CA CYS A 94 7.91 13.40 9.72
C CYS A 94 6.51 12.90 10.15
N PRO A 95 6.35 11.62 10.56
CA PRO A 95 5.09 11.18 11.17
C PRO A 95 4.78 12.02 12.41
N SER A 96 3.49 12.28 12.65
CA SER A 96 3.03 13.08 13.78
C SER A 96 3.39 12.48 15.14
N HIS A 97 3.60 11.16 15.20
CA HIS A 97 3.96 10.41 16.38
C HIS A 97 5.02 9.35 16.08
N THR A 98 5.74 8.95 17.12
CA THR A 98 6.53 7.73 17.17
C THR A 98 5.93 6.78 18.19
N TYR A 99 6.02 5.47 17.94
CA TYR A 99 5.38 4.45 18.77
C TYR A 99 6.40 3.49 19.37
N ALA A 100 6.27 3.23 20.67
CA ALA A 100 7.08 2.24 21.38
C ALA A 100 6.20 1.28 22.17
N LEU A 101 6.51 -0.02 22.08
CA LEU A 101 5.83 -1.05 22.85
C LEU A 101 6.11 -0.85 24.34
N LYS A 102 5.04 -0.67 25.12
CA LYS A 102 5.11 -0.68 26.59
C LYS A 102 4.87 -2.08 27.13
N LYS A 103 3.86 -2.78 26.60
CA LYS A 103 3.49 -4.14 27.03
C LYS A 103 2.61 -4.84 26.00
N ILE A 104 2.82 -6.14 25.79
CA ILE A 104 1.84 -7.01 25.14
C ILE A 104 0.82 -7.43 26.20
N LEU A 105 -0.44 -7.02 26.04
CA LEU A 105 -1.54 -7.35 26.94
C LEU A 105 -2.11 -8.73 26.62
N SER A 106 -2.21 -9.08 25.34
CA SER A 106 -2.53 -10.43 24.86
C SER A 106 -1.89 -10.72 23.50
N LYS A 107 -1.64 -12.01 23.24
CA LYS A 107 -1.23 -12.57 21.94
C LYS A 107 -2.01 -13.87 21.75
N GLU A 108 -2.79 -13.96 20.70
CA GLU A 108 -3.62 -15.13 20.40
C GLU A 108 -3.46 -15.51 18.93
N TYR A 109 -3.17 -16.79 18.66
CA TYR A 109 -3.16 -17.30 17.28
C TYR A 109 -4.61 -17.51 16.84
N VAL A 110 -5.02 -16.79 15.81
CA VAL A 110 -6.36 -16.87 15.22
C VAL A 110 -6.34 -17.25 13.74
N GLY A 111 -5.14 -17.41 13.16
CA GLY A 111 -4.96 -17.67 11.74
C GLY A 111 -5.24 -16.44 10.87
N ILE A 112 -5.17 -16.64 9.56
CA ILE A 112 -5.59 -15.65 8.56
C ILE A 112 -7.00 -15.98 8.08
N ARG A 113 -7.76 -14.97 7.64
CA ARG A 113 -9.11 -15.15 7.15
C ARG A 113 -9.12 -15.95 5.85
N THR A 114 -9.98 -16.96 5.81
CA THR A 114 -10.17 -17.83 4.62
C THR A 114 -11.63 -17.91 4.17
N GLU A 115 -12.56 -17.29 4.89
CA GLU A 115 -13.98 -17.30 4.56
C GLU A 115 -14.24 -16.56 3.23
N GLY A 116 -14.87 -17.25 2.28
CA GLY A 116 -15.10 -16.73 0.93
C GLY A 116 -13.83 -16.62 0.08
N CYS A 117 -12.70 -17.15 0.58
CA CYS A 117 -11.47 -17.25 -0.17
C CYS A 117 -11.65 -18.14 -1.40
N HIS A 118 -11.15 -17.70 -2.54
CA HIS A 118 -11.03 -18.52 -3.74
C HIS A 118 -9.71 -18.25 -4.44
N GLU A 119 -9.26 -19.24 -5.21
CA GLU A 119 -8.01 -19.16 -5.96
C GLU A 119 -8.26 -18.80 -7.42
N VAL A 120 -7.39 -17.95 -7.94
CA VAL A 120 -7.37 -17.60 -9.36
C VAL A 120 -5.96 -17.74 -9.92
N THR A 121 -5.89 -17.89 -11.24
CA THR A 121 -4.63 -17.77 -11.97
C THR A 121 -4.78 -16.58 -12.89
N MET A 122 -3.85 -15.63 -12.78
CA MET A 122 -3.91 -14.38 -13.53
C MET A 122 -2.59 -14.11 -14.21
N ASP A 123 -2.70 -13.51 -15.41
CA ASP A 123 -1.58 -12.83 -16.03
C ASP A 123 -1.55 -11.40 -15.50
N VAL A 124 -0.42 -11.01 -14.93
CA VAL A 124 -0.19 -9.71 -14.28
C VAL A 124 0.96 -9.03 -15.02
N GLN A 125 0.67 -7.87 -15.60
CA GLN A 125 1.66 -7.05 -16.31
C GLN A 125 1.62 -5.62 -15.79
N ARG A 126 2.80 -5.08 -15.48
CA ARG A 126 2.95 -3.67 -15.11
C ARG A 126 2.70 -2.79 -16.33
N VAL A 127 1.82 -1.82 -16.19
CA VAL A 127 1.48 -0.83 -17.22
C VAL A 127 1.75 0.58 -16.70
N LEU A 128 2.13 1.48 -17.60
CA LEU A 128 2.25 2.91 -17.29
C LEU A 128 0.97 3.58 -17.78
N MET A 129 0.11 4.05 -16.87
CA MET A 129 -0.98 4.93 -17.25
C MET A 129 -0.45 6.36 -17.31
N GLN A 130 -0.44 6.92 -18.51
CA GLN A 130 -0.29 8.35 -18.70
C GLN A 130 -1.68 8.97 -18.68
N THR A 131 -1.88 9.89 -17.76
CA THR A 131 -3.04 10.75 -17.71
C THR A 131 -2.89 11.86 -18.76
N PRO A 132 -3.99 12.33 -19.39
CA PRO A 132 -3.93 13.29 -20.50
C PRO A 132 -3.27 14.64 -20.15
N ASP A 133 -3.27 15.01 -18.87
CA ASP A 133 -2.63 16.24 -18.41
C ASP A 133 -1.11 16.06 -18.30
N GLU A 134 -0.33 16.80 -19.08
CA GLU A 134 1.15 16.83 -19.06
C GLU A 134 1.77 17.13 -17.67
N HIS A 135 0.96 17.55 -16.70
CA HIS A 135 1.34 17.87 -15.33
C HIS A 135 0.97 16.80 -14.30
N SER A 136 0.32 15.71 -14.71
CA SER A 136 -0.08 14.62 -13.83
C SER A 136 0.95 13.50 -13.89
N SER A 137 1.43 13.07 -12.71
CA SER A 137 2.42 12.00 -12.62
C SER A 137 1.83 10.71 -13.20
N ALA A 138 2.49 10.17 -14.23
CA ALA A 138 2.12 8.89 -14.81
C ALA A 138 2.12 7.82 -13.69
N GLY A 139 0.97 7.17 -13.51
CA GLY A 139 0.78 6.15 -12.49
C GLY A 139 1.13 4.78 -13.07
N TYR A 140 1.81 3.93 -12.30
CA TYR A 140 1.97 2.53 -12.67
C TYR A 140 0.79 1.71 -12.14
N TYR A 141 0.19 0.91 -13.00
CA TYR A 141 -0.94 0.03 -12.67
C TYR A 141 -0.59 -1.40 -13.07
N PHE A 142 -1.35 -2.39 -12.59
CA PHE A 142 -1.32 -3.73 -13.15
C PHE A 142 -2.58 -3.97 -13.96
N LEU A 143 -2.41 -4.43 -15.19
CA LEU A 143 -3.50 -5.13 -15.87
C LEU A 143 -3.51 -6.55 -15.29
N CYS A 144 -4.51 -6.84 -14.46
CA CYS A 144 -4.78 -8.17 -13.94
C CYS A 144 -5.90 -8.79 -14.76
N GLY A 145 -5.62 -9.92 -15.40
CA GLY A 145 -6.64 -10.63 -16.15
C GLY A 145 -6.54 -12.13 -16.00
N ARG A 146 -7.72 -12.78 -15.86
CA ARG A 146 -8.01 -13.98 -16.66
C ARG A 146 -8.43 -13.53 -18.07
N ALA A 147 -7.48 -12.98 -18.81
CA ALA A 147 -7.68 -12.50 -20.18
C ALA A 147 -7.76 -13.63 -21.22
N ILE A 148 -8.32 -14.80 -20.86
CA ILE A 148 -8.61 -15.90 -21.79
C ILE A 148 -10.12 -16.06 -22.01
N ASP A 149 -10.98 -15.67 -21.05
CA ASP A 149 -12.44 -15.78 -21.20
C ASP A 149 -13.26 -14.53 -20.79
N GLY A 150 -12.66 -13.52 -20.16
CA GLY A 150 -13.32 -12.26 -19.84
C GLY A 150 -14.36 -12.33 -18.70
N SER A 151 -14.32 -13.38 -17.88
CA SER A 151 -15.31 -13.59 -16.80
C SER A 151 -15.04 -12.79 -15.52
N GLU A 152 -13.79 -12.35 -15.27
CA GLU A 152 -13.42 -11.57 -14.10
C GLU A 152 -12.25 -10.62 -14.39
N THR A 153 -12.47 -9.32 -14.16
CA THR A 153 -11.43 -8.28 -14.17
C THR A 153 -11.27 -7.74 -12.76
N LEU A 154 -10.08 -7.89 -12.19
CA LEU A 154 -9.73 -7.22 -10.93
C LEU A 154 -8.99 -5.94 -11.26
N ASP A 155 -9.52 -4.82 -10.77
CA ASP A 155 -8.76 -3.58 -10.72
C ASP A 155 -7.82 -3.65 -9.51
N MET A 156 -6.51 -3.51 -9.75
CA MET A 156 -5.48 -3.69 -8.73
C MET A 156 -4.35 -2.66 -8.90
N GLY A 157 -3.97 -2.04 -7.79
CA GLY A 157 -2.79 -1.16 -7.71
C GLY A 157 -1.46 -1.94 -7.73
N LEU A 158 -0.37 -1.23 -8.07
CA LEU A 158 1.01 -1.75 -8.18
C LEU A 158 1.53 -2.52 -6.95
N ASN A 159 0.90 -2.36 -5.79
CA ASN A 159 1.37 -2.88 -4.52
C ASN A 159 0.21 -3.48 -3.73
N GLU A 160 -0.70 -4.18 -4.40
CA GLU A 160 -1.90 -4.74 -3.76
C GLU A 160 -1.92 -6.28 -3.70
N ILE A 161 -0.84 -6.94 -4.14
CA ILE A 161 -0.63 -8.38 -3.98
C ILE A 161 0.31 -8.61 -2.80
N ILE A 162 -0.21 -9.08 -1.68
CA ILE A 162 0.59 -9.46 -0.51
C ILE A 162 1.50 -10.61 -0.92
N GLY A 163 2.79 -10.48 -0.64
CA GLY A 163 3.80 -11.49 -0.99
C GLY A 163 4.37 -11.35 -2.41
N SER A 164 3.91 -10.40 -3.22
CA SER A 164 4.66 -10.00 -4.43
C SER A 164 5.66 -8.91 -4.06
N ASP A 165 6.88 -9.01 -4.57
CA ASP A 165 7.86 -7.93 -4.51
C ASP A 165 7.92 -7.17 -5.84
N PHE A 166 8.48 -5.96 -5.80
CA PHE A 166 8.68 -5.15 -6.99
C PHE A 166 9.66 -5.81 -7.99
N GLU A 167 10.59 -6.62 -7.47
CA GLU A 167 11.59 -7.33 -8.26
C GLU A 167 10.98 -8.39 -9.18
N SER A 168 9.83 -8.97 -8.79
CA SER A 168 9.04 -9.90 -9.61
C SER A 168 8.66 -9.30 -10.97
N PHE A 169 8.55 -7.97 -11.07
CA PHE A 169 8.11 -7.28 -12.28
C PHE A 169 9.18 -6.42 -12.94
N ARG A 170 10.29 -6.15 -12.23
CA ARG A 170 11.34 -5.27 -12.71
C ARG A 170 12.69 -5.63 -12.12
N THR A 171 13.65 -5.96 -12.99
CA THR A 171 15.03 -6.23 -12.57
C THR A 171 15.97 -5.28 -13.29
N PHE A 172 16.92 -4.69 -12.57
CA PHE A 172 17.97 -3.88 -13.19
C PHE A 172 19.00 -4.81 -13.84
N ASN A 173 19.21 -4.65 -15.14
CA ASN A 173 20.24 -5.36 -15.87
C ASN A 173 21.52 -4.52 -15.87
N GLU A 174 22.52 -4.95 -15.10
CA GLU A 174 23.79 -4.24 -14.99
C GLU A 174 24.57 -4.16 -16.31
N THR A 175 24.38 -5.14 -17.21
CA THR A 175 25.09 -5.16 -18.49
C THR A 175 24.56 -4.11 -19.45
N THR A 176 23.23 -3.98 -19.54
CA THR A 176 22.58 -3.01 -20.43
C THR A 176 22.35 -1.65 -19.77
N GLN A 177 22.53 -1.55 -18.44
CA GLN A 177 22.19 -0.38 -17.63
C GLN A 177 20.72 0.04 -17.79
N GLN A 178 19.84 -0.95 -18.00
CA GLN A 178 18.41 -0.75 -18.22
C GLN A 178 17.60 -1.65 -17.28
N PHE A 179 16.32 -1.34 -17.13
CA PHE A 179 15.41 -2.19 -16.38
C PHE A 179 14.65 -3.12 -17.33
N ASN A 180 14.75 -4.41 -17.09
CA ASN A 180 13.91 -5.41 -17.76
C ASN A 180 12.54 -5.40 -17.08
N THR A 181 11.48 -5.50 -17.87
CA THR A 181 10.09 -5.57 -17.38
C THR A 181 9.54 -6.95 -17.66
N TYR A 182 8.73 -7.48 -16.74
CA TYR A 182 8.20 -8.83 -16.87
C TYR A 182 6.67 -8.85 -16.88
N LYS A 183 6.12 -9.76 -17.68
CA LYS A 183 4.77 -10.27 -17.52
C LYS A 183 4.84 -11.54 -16.67
N CYS A 184 4.02 -11.61 -15.64
CA CYS A 184 4.02 -12.73 -14.70
C CYS A 184 2.70 -13.49 -14.80
N ARG A 185 2.75 -14.82 -14.76
CA ARG A 185 1.58 -15.66 -14.49
C ARG A 185 1.63 -16.07 -13.04
N MET A 186 0.60 -15.72 -12.27
CA MET A 186 0.56 -15.90 -10.83
C MET A 186 -0.68 -16.71 -10.44
N ARG A 187 -0.53 -17.62 -9.47
CA ARG A 187 -1.65 -18.17 -8.71
C ARG A 187 -1.86 -17.28 -7.49
N LEU A 188 -3.07 -16.74 -7.35
CA LEU A 188 -3.44 -15.80 -6.31
C LEU A 188 -4.59 -16.36 -5.47
N SER A 189 -4.63 -15.95 -4.21
CA SER A 189 -5.73 -16.15 -3.28
C SER A 189 -6.46 -14.83 -3.09
N ILE A 190 -7.77 -14.81 -3.28
CA ILE A 190 -8.62 -13.62 -3.12
C ILE A 190 -9.59 -13.86 -1.98
N THR A 191 -9.48 -13.06 -0.92
CA THR A 191 -10.35 -13.13 0.26
C THR A 191 -11.16 -11.85 0.38
N PRO A 192 -12.51 -11.90 0.43
CA PRO A 192 -13.32 -10.73 0.71
C PRO A 192 -12.92 -10.05 2.02
N SER A 193 -12.84 -8.72 1.98
CA SER A 193 -12.69 -7.88 3.14
C SER A 193 -14.04 -7.32 3.53
N ASP A 194 -14.35 -7.34 4.82
CA ASP A 194 -15.52 -6.69 5.41
C ASP A 194 -15.38 -5.15 5.42
N ARG A 195 -14.19 -4.64 5.11
CA ARG A 195 -13.85 -3.22 5.10
C ARG A 195 -12.97 -2.86 3.91
N PRO A 196 -13.07 -1.65 3.35
CA PRO A 196 -12.16 -1.18 2.33
C PRO A 196 -10.71 -1.16 2.83
N ILE A 197 -9.80 -1.76 2.05
CA ILE A 197 -8.37 -1.82 2.40
C ILE A 197 -7.65 -0.60 1.83
N TYR A 198 -7.91 -0.25 0.56
CA TYR A 198 -7.39 0.93 -0.13
C TYR A 198 -8.33 1.35 -1.27
N ARG A 199 -8.57 2.66 -1.48
CA ARG A 199 -9.34 3.25 -2.62
C ARG A 199 -10.63 2.50 -3.05
N ASN A 200 -11.34 1.90 -2.09
CA ASN A 200 -12.57 1.09 -2.24
C ASN A 200 -12.42 -0.40 -2.57
N HIS A 201 -11.21 -0.97 -2.52
CA HIS A 201 -11.01 -2.41 -2.72
C HIS A 201 -11.46 -3.17 -1.46
N ASN A 202 -12.41 -4.10 -1.66
CA ASN A 202 -12.98 -4.93 -0.59
C ASN A 202 -12.44 -6.37 -0.66
N TYR A 203 -11.18 -6.54 -1.08
CA TYR A 203 -10.55 -7.84 -1.20
C TYR A 203 -9.10 -7.77 -0.72
N ARG A 204 -8.63 -8.84 -0.08
CA ARG A 204 -7.20 -9.13 0.18
C ARG A 204 -6.72 -10.06 -0.92
N ILE A 205 -5.59 -9.75 -1.53
CA ILE A 205 -5.03 -10.54 -2.61
C ILE A 205 -3.63 -10.99 -2.19
N ARG A 206 -3.39 -12.29 -2.19
CA ARG A 206 -2.12 -12.90 -1.78
C ARG A 206 -1.54 -13.71 -2.94
N LEU A 207 -0.23 -13.56 -3.17
CA LEU A 207 0.51 -14.44 -4.05
C LEU A 207 0.66 -15.81 -3.40
N LEU A 208 0.10 -16.85 -4.04
CA LEU A 208 0.32 -18.23 -3.64
C LEU A 208 1.53 -18.83 -4.36
N GLU A 209 1.68 -18.53 -5.65
CA GLU A 209 2.75 -19.08 -6.47
C GLU A 209 3.01 -18.21 -7.72
N LEU A 210 4.28 -17.93 -8.01
CA LEU A 210 4.69 -17.42 -9.32
C LEU A 210 4.88 -18.62 -10.26
N LEU A 211 3.98 -18.77 -11.24
CA LEU A 211 3.96 -19.91 -12.15
C LEU A 211 4.92 -19.73 -13.33
N SER A 212 5.02 -18.51 -13.86
CA SER A 212 5.99 -18.17 -14.91
C SER A 212 6.24 -16.67 -14.97
N SER A 213 7.39 -16.27 -15.51
CA SER A 213 7.70 -14.90 -15.90
C SER A 213 8.24 -14.87 -17.33
N GLU A 214 7.88 -13.82 -18.06
CA GLU A 214 8.30 -13.56 -19.43
C GLU A 214 8.85 -12.14 -19.50
N GLU A 215 10.12 -11.99 -19.93
CA GLU A 215 10.70 -10.68 -20.18
C GLU A 215 10.02 -10.03 -21.38
N LEU A 216 9.54 -8.81 -21.18
CA LEU A 216 8.94 -8.02 -22.22
C LEU A 216 10.00 -7.16 -22.90
N PRO A 217 9.93 -6.98 -24.23
CA PRO A 217 10.72 -5.99 -24.93
C PRO A 217 10.58 -4.59 -24.29
N ASN A 218 11.65 -3.79 -24.32
CA ASN A 218 11.69 -2.47 -23.67
C ASN A 218 10.62 -1.48 -24.17
N ASP A 219 10.10 -1.68 -25.37
CA ASP A 219 9.02 -0.92 -26.00
C ASP A 219 7.62 -1.48 -25.72
N SER A 220 7.50 -2.60 -25.01
CA SER A 220 6.22 -3.25 -24.67
C SER A 220 5.52 -2.66 -23.45
N ILE A 221 5.84 -1.41 -23.08
CA ILE A 221 5.09 -0.69 -22.05
C ILE A 221 3.70 -0.43 -22.62
N VAL A 222 2.71 -1.15 -22.10
CA VAL A 222 1.31 -0.86 -22.42
C VAL A 222 0.97 0.47 -21.77
N ILE A 223 0.69 1.47 -22.61
CA ILE A 223 0.18 2.77 -22.19
C ILE A 223 -1.35 2.68 -22.23
N ALA A 224 -1.98 2.64 -21.06
CA ALA A 224 -3.43 2.80 -20.97
C ALA A 224 -3.73 4.30 -20.79
N THR A 225 -4.38 4.90 -21.79
CA THR A 225 -4.85 6.28 -21.79
C THR A 225 -6.33 6.31 -22.14
N THR A 226 -7.06 7.28 -21.59
CA THR A 226 -8.45 7.57 -21.99
C THR A 226 -8.53 8.49 -23.20
N ASP A 227 -7.39 8.95 -23.72
CA ASP A 227 -7.28 9.86 -24.86
C ASP A 227 -6.90 9.09 -26.13
N GLU A 228 -7.89 8.94 -27.04
CA GLU A 228 -7.72 8.28 -28.33
C GLU A 228 -6.70 8.99 -29.24
N GLU A 229 -6.49 10.31 -29.08
CA GLU A 229 -5.55 11.08 -29.91
C GLU A 229 -4.09 10.71 -29.56
N TYR A 230 -3.82 10.35 -28.31
CA TYR A 230 -2.49 9.95 -27.86
C TYR A 230 -2.09 8.56 -28.35
N LEU A 231 -3.05 7.62 -28.47
CA LEU A 231 -2.82 6.28 -29.03
C LEU A 231 -2.36 6.31 -30.48
N SER A 232 -2.66 7.39 -31.22
CA SER A 232 -2.27 7.54 -32.63
C SER A 232 -0.80 7.95 -32.85
N LYS A 233 -0.08 8.31 -31.77
CA LYS A 233 1.31 8.82 -31.82
C LYS A 233 2.38 7.73 -31.57
N TYR A 234 1.95 6.51 -31.25
CA TYR A 234 2.79 5.33 -30.99
C TYR A 234 2.28 4.14 -31.81
#